data_AF-W6R7K1-F1
#
_entry.id   AF-W6R7K1-F1
#
_cell.length_a   1.000
_cell.length_b   1.000
_cell.length_c   1.000
_cell.angle_alpha   90.00
_cell.angle_beta   90.00
_cell.angle_gamma   90.00
#
_symmetry.space_group_name_H-M   'P 1'
#
loop_
_entity.id
_entity.type
_entity.pdbx_description
1 polymer ?
#
loop_
_entity_poly.entity_id
_entity_poly.type
_entity_poly.pdbx_seq_one_letter_code
_entity_poly.pdbx_strand_id
1 'polypeptide(L)'
;MIQTLLQHLERADSGLFVHAPEGTCQRLAEVLGEAGKPLADLTMTEDSGLAIEQLVDQLAVEPGHTIAATLEAASRLVGEPIYVLIDRAERLENSDLTYALKAARDALASSELAGLRLAFFSIDFAALGRMTRLQGAAFFYATLIDGRTL
;
A
#
# COMPACT_ATOMS: atom_id res chain seq x y z
N MET A 1 -4.97 -3.18 18.60
CA MET A 1 -4.21 -2.38 17.61
C MET A 1 -3.65 -3.18 16.43
N ILE A 2 -2.43 -3.75 16.41
CA ILE A 2 -1.83 -4.31 15.16
C ILE A 2 -2.67 -5.44 14.54
N GLN A 3 -3.16 -6.39 15.35
CA GLN A 3 -4.08 -7.43 14.86
C GLN A 3 -5.39 -6.85 14.32
N THR A 4 -5.97 -5.86 15.01
CA THR A 4 -7.16 -5.14 14.55
C THR A 4 -6.90 -4.49 13.18
N LEU A 5 -5.76 -3.84 13.03
CA LEU A 5 -5.35 -3.16 11.80
C LEU A 5 -5.16 -4.15 10.64
N LEU A 6 -4.55 -5.30 10.89
CA LEU A 6 -4.42 -6.36 9.90
C LEU A 6 -5.79 -6.84 9.42
N GLN A 7 -6.75 -7.06 10.32
CA GLN A 7 -8.12 -7.45 9.95
C GLN A 7 -8.82 -6.39 9.10
N HIS A 8 -8.60 -5.10 9.39
CA HIS A 8 -9.11 -4.03 8.55
C HIS A 8 -8.45 -4.05 7.16
N LEU A 9 -7.14 -4.26 7.11
CA LEU A 9 -6.39 -4.28 5.85
C LEU A 9 -6.84 -5.43 4.95
N GLU A 10 -7.00 -6.63 5.50
CA GLU A 10 -7.44 -7.81 4.74
C GLU A 10 -8.84 -7.64 4.12
N ARG A 11 -9.71 -6.87 4.78
CA ARG A 11 -11.09 -6.59 4.37
C ARG A 11 -11.23 -5.34 3.48
N ALA A 12 -10.17 -4.54 3.33
CA ALA A 12 -10.25 -3.29 2.61
C ALA A 12 -10.16 -3.51 1.09
N ASP A 13 -11.25 -3.29 0.37
CA ASP A 13 -11.29 -3.39 -1.09
C ASP A 13 -10.53 -2.26 -1.79
N SER A 14 -10.49 -1.09 -1.15
CA SER A 14 -9.91 0.15 -1.70
C SER A 14 -8.63 0.58 -0.97
N GLY A 15 -8.04 -0.25 -0.12
CA GLY A 15 -6.91 0.15 0.74
C GLY A 15 -7.31 1.03 1.94
N LEU A 16 -6.34 1.36 2.78
CA LEU A 16 -6.53 2.08 4.05
C LEU A 16 -5.62 3.29 4.16
N PHE A 17 -6.15 4.39 4.69
CA PHE A 17 -5.33 5.47 5.25
C PHE A 17 -5.32 5.31 6.77
N VAL A 18 -4.14 5.29 7.37
CA VAL A 18 -3.94 4.92 8.77
C VAL A 18 -3.19 6.04 9.47
N HIS A 19 -3.92 6.82 10.27
CA HIS A 19 -3.31 7.75 11.19
C HIS A 19 -2.80 6.98 12.41
N ALA A 20 -1.49 6.87 12.57
CA ALA A 20 -0.89 6.09 13.65
C ALA A 20 0.46 6.66 14.10
N PRO A 21 0.94 6.34 15.31
CA PRO A 21 2.28 6.71 15.75
C PRO A 21 3.38 6.13 14.86
N GLU A 22 4.55 6.76 14.84
CA GLU A 22 5.75 6.25 14.17
C GLU A 22 6.06 4.80 14.61
N GLY A 23 6.58 4.00 13.66
CA GLY A 23 6.89 2.59 13.89
C GLY A 23 5.68 1.65 13.80
N THR A 24 4.45 2.16 13.62
CA THR A 24 3.27 1.29 13.41
C THR A 24 3.35 0.54 12.07
N CYS A 25 3.78 1.21 10.99
CA CYS A 25 3.99 0.58 9.68
C CYS A 25 4.98 -0.59 9.78
N GLN A 26 6.15 -0.33 10.37
CA GLN A 26 7.18 -1.34 10.61
C GLN A 26 6.66 -2.55 11.41
N ARG A 27 5.94 -2.33 12.51
CA ARG A 27 5.39 -3.43 13.30
C ARG A 27 4.38 -4.27 12.53
N LEU A 28 3.58 -3.66 11.65
CA LEU A 28 2.67 -4.41 10.79
C LEU A 28 3.45 -5.20 9.73
N ALA A 29 4.50 -4.60 9.15
CA ALA A 29 5.40 -5.27 8.22
C ALA A 29 6.05 -6.51 8.85
N GLU A 30 6.56 -6.39 10.08
CA GLU A 30 7.12 -7.51 10.86
C GLU A 30 6.10 -8.65 11.02
N VAL A 31 4.86 -8.34 11.44
CA VAL A 31 3.80 -9.35 11.62
C VAL A 31 3.43 -10.03 10.30
N LEU A 32 3.34 -9.29 9.20
CA LEU A 32 3.06 -9.84 7.87
C LEU A 32 4.22 -10.72 7.37
N GLY A 33 5.47 -10.30 7.58
CA GLY A 33 6.66 -11.06 7.23
C GLY A 33 6.79 -12.35 8.03
N GLU A 34 6.55 -12.32 9.34
CA GLU A 34 6.49 -13.51 10.21
C GLU A 34 5.40 -14.50 9.76
N ALA A 35 4.28 -13.99 9.24
CA ALA A 35 3.21 -14.79 8.66
C ALA A 35 3.48 -15.28 7.23
N GLY A 36 4.65 -14.96 6.66
CA GLY A 36 5.03 -15.33 5.29
C GLY A 36 4.19 -14.66 4.21
N LYS A 37 3.59 -13.51 4.49
CA LYS A 37 2.75 -12.80 3.52
C LYS A 37 3.60 -12.09 2.47
N PRO A 38 3.19 -12.08 1.19
CA PRO A 38 3.88 -11.32 0.15
C PRO A 38 3.76 -9.83 0.46
N LEU A 39 4.88 -9.20 0.81
CA LEU A 39 4.91 -7.87 1.39
C LEU A 39 5.96 -7.01 0.69
N ALA A 40 5.61 -5.75 0.43
CA ALA A 40 6.58 -4.69 0.17
C ALA A 40 6.28 -3.47 1.06
N ASP A 41 7.30 -2.99 1.75
CA ASP A 41 7.29 -1.72 2.48
C ASP A 41 7.97 -0.65 1.63
N LEU A 42 7.21 0.36 1.22
CA LEU A 42 7.71 1.47 0.41
C LEU A 42 8.12 2.62 1.32
N THR A 43 9.42 2.89 1.36
CA THR A 43 9.99 3.95 2.17
C THR A 43 10.32 5.17 1.30
N MET A 44 9.71 6.31 1.66
CA MET A 44 10.14 7.69 1.34
C MET A 44 10.64 7.98 -0.09
N THR A 45 9.85 7.67 -1.12
CA THR A 45 10.15 8.16 -2.48
C THR A 45 8.92 8.69 -3.19
N GLU A 46 9.01 9.91 -3.72
CA GLU A 46 8.03 10.46 -4.69
C GLU A 46 8.32 9.96 -6.11
N ASP A 47 9.49 9.35 -6.32
CA ASP A 47 9.98 8.82 -7.58
C ASP A 47 9.45 7.39 -7.79
N SER A 48 8.74 7.20 -8.91
CA SER A 48 8.15 5.92 -9.29
C SER A 48 9.18 4.88 -9.73
N GLY A 49 10.33 5.28 -10.26
CA GLY A 49 11.44 4.38 -10.60
C GLY A 49 12.05 3.77 -9.35
N LEU A 50 12.32 4.58 -8.33
CA LEU A 50 12.79 4.07 -7.02
C LEU A 50 11.74 3.17 -6.36
N ALA A 51 10.45 3.49 -6.49
CA ALA A 51 9.39 2.62 -6.00
C ALA A 51 9.38 1.26 -6.72
N ILE A 52 9.60 1.23 -8.04
CA ILE A 52 9.72 -0.02 -8.81
C ILE A 52 10.94 -0.83 -8.35
N GLU A 53 12.10 -0.19 -8.14
CA GLU A 53 13.30 -0.88 -7.64
C GLU A 53 13.06 -1.53 -6.27
N GLN A 54 12.41 -0.82 -5.34
CA GLN A 54 12.03 -1.36 -4.04
C GLN A 54 11.06 -2.55 -4.15
N LEU A 55 10.07 -2.47 -5.05
CA LEU A 55 9.12 -3.57 -5.28
C LEU A 55 9.81 -4.80 -5.86
N VAL A 56 10.72 -4.61 -6.81
CA VAL A 56 11.51 -5.67 -7.45
C VAL A 56 12.35 -6.42 -6.43
N ASP A 57 13.08 -5.70 -5.59
CA ASP A 57 13.93 -6.27 -4.56
C ASP A 57 13.12 -7.06 -3.53
N GLN A 58 12.04 -6.47 -3.01
CA GLN A 58 11.26 -7.07 -1.93
C GLN A 58 10.35 -8.22 -2.38
N LEU A 59 9.82 -8.16 -3.60
CA LEU A 59 8.93 -9.20 -4.15
C LEU A 59 9.69 -10.23 -5.01
N ALA A 60 11.00 -10.07 -5.19
CA ALA A 60 11.87 -10.92 -6.00
C ALA A 60 11.31 -11.14 -7.42
N VAL A 61 10.97 -10.05 -8.12
CA VAL A 61 10.39 -10.06 -9.46
C VAL A 61 11.14 -9.20 -10.45
N GLU A 62 10.97 -9.47 -11.74
CA GLU A 62 11.53 -8.61 -12.78
C GLU A 62 10.83 -7.23 -12.82
N PRO A 63 11.56 -6.14 -13.10
CA PRO A 63 10.98 -4.81 -13.20
C PRO A 63 9.99 -4.70 -14.38
N GLY A 64 8.81 -4.17 -14.09
CA GLY A 64 7.89 -3.67 -15.12
C GLY A 64 8.21 -2.22 -15.50
N HIS A 65 7.63 -1.76 -16.62
CA HIS A 65 7.71 -0.35 -17.03
C HIS A 65 6.86 0.60 -16.17
N THR A 66 5.98 0.07 -15.34
CA THR A 66 5.13 0.80 -14.40
C THR A 66 4.97 0.00 -13.11
N ILE A 67 4.59 0.66 -12.02
CA ILE A 67 4.27 -0.01 -10.74
C ILE A 67 3.19 -1.07 -10.91
N ALA A 68 2.16 -0.80 -11.72
CA ALA A 68 1.11 -1.76 -12.04
C ALA A 68 1.68 -3.00 -12.73
N ALA A 69 2.52 -2.84 -13.75
CA ALA A 69 3.13 -3.97 -14.46
C ALA A 69 4.04 -4.82 -13.55
N THR A 70 4.82 -4.17 -12.68
CA THR A 70 5.67 -4.88 -11.69
C THR A 70 4.82 -5.68 -10.71
N LEU A 71 3.76 -5.08 -10.15
CA LEU A 71 2.87 -5.75 -9.20
C LEU A 71 2.02 -6.85 -9.86
N GLU A 72 1.63 -6.70 -11.13
CA GLU A 72 0.96 -7.77 -11.88
C GLU A 72 1.90 -8.97 -12.07
N ALA A 73 3.16 -8.74 -12.44
CA ALA A 73 4.14 -9.80 -12.57
C ALA A 73 4.34 -10.54 -11.24
N ALA A 74 4.47 -9.80 -10.13
CA ALA A 74 4.50 -10.37 -8.80
C ALA A 74 3.24 -11.16 -8.46
N SER A 75 2.05 -10.62 -8.73
CA SER A 75 0.79 -11.29 -8.40
C SER A 75 0.65 -12.61 -9.15
N ARG A 76 1.07 -12.67 -10.42
CA ARG A 76 1.07 -13.91 -11.22
C ARG A 76 2.02 -14.98 -10.69
N LEU A 77 3.16 -14.59 -10.13
CA LEU A 77 4.15 -15.52 -9.58
C LEU A 77 3.74 -16.03 -8.19
N VAL A 78 3.21 -15.13 -7.37
CA VAL A 78 2.89 -15.40 -5.96
C VAL A 78 1.56 -16.14 -5.82
N GLY A 79 0.54 -15.76 -6.59
CA GLY A 79 -0.81 -16.35 -6.50
C GLY A 79 -1.59 -16.00 -5.23
N GLU A 80 -1.08 -15.08 -4.41
CA GLU A 80 -1.71 -14.58 -3.17
C GLU A 80 -1.81 -13.05 -3.19
N PRO A 81 -2.73 -12.46 -2.39
CA PRO A 81 -2.80 -11.00 -2.26
C PRO A 81 -1.47 -10.42 -1.80
N ILE A 82 -1.00 -9.39 -2.51
CA ILE A 82 0.23 -8.67 -2.14
C ILE A 82 -0.12 -7.53 -1.18
N TYR A 83 0.65 -7.39 -0.12
CA TYR A 83 0.56 -6.30 0.84
C TYR A 83 1.59 -5.24 0.46
N VAL A 84 1.15 -4.01 0.24
CA VAL A 84 2.03 -2.86 0.04
C VAL A 84 1.73 -1.86 1.14
N LEU A 85 2.72 -1.65 2.00
CA LEU A 85 2.66 -0.68 3.09
C LEU A 85 3.47 0.56 2.69
N ILE A 86 2.94 1.74 2.99
CA ILE A 86 3.58 3.00 2.66
C ILE A 86 3.73 3.79 3.96
N ASP A 87 4.96 3.96 4.43
CA ASP A 87 5.23 4.83 5.58
C ASP A 87 5.37 6.29 5.16
N ARG A 88 5.04 7.21 6.08
CA ARG A 88 5.07 8.68 5.87
C ARG A 88 4.32 9.14 4.61
N ALA A 89 3.10 8.62 4.45
CA ALA A 89 2.25 8.84 3.29
C ALA A 89 1.92 10.32 3.04
N GLU A 90 2.00 11.19 4.05
CA GLU A 90 1.84 12.65 3.88
C GLU A 90 2.77 13.24 2.82
N ARG A 91 3.93 12.61 2.58
CA ARG A 91 4.88 13.03 1.56
C ARG A 91 4.39 12.75 0.14
N LEU A 92 3.43 11.85 -0.03
CA LEU A 92 2.86 11.50 -1.33
C LEU A 92 1.65 12.36 -1.70
N GLU A 93 1.28 13.33 -0.87
CA GLU A 93 0.09 14.18 -1.09
C GLU A 93 0.11 14.85 -2.48
N ASN A 94 1.28 15.22 -2.98
CA ASN A 94 1.45 15.86 -4.29
C ASN A 94 2.23 14.98 -5.30
N SER A 95 2.40 13.68 -5.00
CA SER A 95 3.17 12.77 -5.84
C SER A 95 2.30 12.01 -6.83
N ASP A 96 2.83 11.80 -8.04
CA ASP A 96 2.25 10.90 -9.05
C ASP A 96 2.21 9.43 -8.59
N LEU A 97 2.98 9.06 -7.57
CA LEU A 97 3.04 7.71 -7.02
C LEU A 97 1.66 7.24 -6.51
N THR A 98 0.86 8.12 -5.93
CA THR A 98 -0.51 7.80 -5.48
C THR A 98 -1.38 7.35 -6.66
N TYR A 99 -1.21 7.94 -7.85
CA TYR A 99 -1.93 7.55 -9.06
C TYR A 99 -1.42 6.22 -9.63
N ALA A 100 -0.11 5.98 -9.57
CA ALA A 100 0.47 4.71 -10.00
C ALA A 100 0.01 3.53 -9.12
N LEU A 101 -0.09 3.74 -7.80
CA LEU A 101 -0.60 2.76 -6.84
C LEU A 101 -2.10 2.49 -7.02
N LYS A 102 -2.91 3.52 -7.34
CA LYS A 102 -4.29 3.35 -7.82
C LYS A 102 -4.32 2.36 -8.98
N ALA A 103 -3.53 2.64 -10.02
CA ALA A 103 -3.62 1.91 -11.28
C ALA A 103 -3.24 0.44 -11.08
N ALA A 104 -2.22 0.20 -10.24
CA ALA A 104 -1.86 -1.15 -9.82
C ALA A 104 -2.99 -1.85 -9.08
N ARG A 105 -3.66 -1.17 -8.12
CA ARG A 105 -4.80 -1.76 -7.41
C ARG A 105 -5.92 -2.14 -8.36
N ASP A 106 -6.30 -1.24 -9.26
CA ASP A 106 -7.37 -1.46 -10.22
C ASP A 106 -7.04 -2.64 -11.16
N ALA A 107 -5.79 -2.77 -11.60
CA ALA A 107 -5.32 -3.92 -12.39
C ALA A 107 -5.38 -5.24 -11.61
N LEU A 108 -4.92 -5.24 -10.36
CA LEU A 108 -4.87 -6.43 -9.50
C LEU A 108 -6.25 -6.82 -8.93
N ALA A 109 -7.24 -5.93 -8.97
CA ALA A 109 -8.62 -6.23 -8.61
C ALA A 109 -9.40 -7.00 -9.69
N SER A 110 -8.76 -7.31 -10.83
CA SER A 110 -9.34 -8.17 -11.86
C SER A 110 -9.52 -9.61 -11.37
N SER A 111 -10.47 -10.35 -11.95
CA SER A 111 -10.78 -11.75 -11.60
C SER A 111 -9.65 -12.74 -11.83
N GLU A 112 -8.56 -12.33 -12.50
CA GLU A 112 -7.43 -13.18 -12.85
C GLU A 112 -6.28 -13.08 -11.84
N LEU A 113 -6.31 -12.09 -10.93
CA LEU A 113 -5.22 -11.80 -10.01
C LEU A 113 -5.68 -11.88 -8.55
N ALA A 114 -4.74 -12.11 -7.65
CA ALA A 114 -5.02 -12.35 -6.24
C ALA A 114 -5.31 -11.08 -5.42
N GLY A 115 -5.27 -9.91 -6.06
CA GLY A 115 -5.55 -8.62 -5.41
C GLY A 115 -4.33 -7.94 -4.79
N LEU A 116 -4.56 -6.70 -4.37
CA LEU A 116 -3.58 -5.84 -3.73
C LEU A 116 -4.18 -5.28 -2.43
N ARG A 117 -3.43 -5.32 -1.33
CA ARG A 117 -3.79 -4.76 -0.03
C ARG A 117 -2.87 -3.58 0.27
N LEU A 118 -3.44 -2.37 0.24
CA LEU A 118 -2.70 -1.12 0.37
C LEU A 118 -2.98 -0.46 1.72
N ALA A 119 -1.93 0.00 2.40
CA ALA A 119 -2.06 0.82 3.61
C ALA A 119 -1.08 2.00 3.59
N PHE A 120 -1.62 3.20 3.79
CA PHE A 120 -0.89 4.46 3.84
C PHE A 120 -0.80 4.94 5.29
N PHE A 121 0.39 4.98 5.87
CA PHE A 121 0.63 5.37 7.26
C PHE A 121 1.11 6.80 7.36
N SER A 122 0.58 7.55 8.33
CA SER A 122 1.10 8.87 8.66
C SER A 122 0.79 9.25 10.11
N ILE A 123 1.63 10.13 10.66
CA ILE A 123 1.34 10.85 11.90
C ILE A 123 0.51 12.11 11.67
N ASP A 124 0.36 12.56 10.42
CA ASP A 124 -0.40 13.75 10.03
C ASP A 124 -1.79 13.36 9.52
N PHE A 125 -2.76 13.38 10.44
CA PHE A 125 -4.17 13.13 10.12
C PHE A 125 -4.73 14.10 9.05
N ALA A 126 -4.27 15.36 9.05
CA ALA A 126 -4.78 16.36 8.12
C ALA A 126 -4.28 16.09 6.70
N ALA A 127 -3.01 15.70 6.53
CA ALA A 127 -2.46 15.28 5.25
C ALA A 127 -3.19 14.06 4.69
N LEU A 128 -3.38 13.00 5.50
CA LEU A 128 -4.19 11.84 5.09
C LEU A 128 -5.61 12.25 4.69
N GLY A 129 -6.24 13.15 5.46
CA GLY A 129 -7.55 13.69 5.15
C GLY A 129 -7.62 14.42 3.80
N ARG A 130 -6.56 15.13 3.40
CA ARG A 130 -6.47 15.76 2.06
C ARG A 130 -6.22 14.73 0.98
N MET A 131 -5.35 13.75 1.22
CA MET A 131 -5.08 12.65 0.28
C MET A 131 -6.34 11.86 -0.08
N THR A 132 -7.26 11.64 0.87
CA THR A 132 -8.56 10.99 0.58
C THR A 132 -9.44 11.77 -0.41
N ARG A 133 -9.15 13.06 -0.66
CA ARG A 133 -9.95 13.97 -1.49
C ARG A 133 -9.30 14.33 -2.82
N LEU A 134 -8.07 13.88 -3.09
CA LEU A 134 -7.40 14.15 -4.35
C LEU A 134 -8.21 13.57 -5.51
N GLN A 135 -8.27 14.24 -6.67
CA GLN A 135 -8.96 13.70 -7.84
C GLN A 135 -8.31 12.40 -8.37
N GLY A 136 -7.07 12.12 -7.94
CA GLY A 136 -6.37 10.85 -8.08
C GLY A 136 -6.66 9.77 -7.04
N ALA A 137 -7.42 10.09 -5.98
CA ALA A 137 -7.79 9.20 -4.87
C ALA A 137 -8.84 8.17 -5.30
N ALA A 138 -8.50 7.38 -6.30
CA ALA A 138 -9.16 6.13 -6.70
C ALA A 138 -9.48 5.15 -5.62
N PHE A 139 -8.94 5.35 -4.45
CA PHE A 139 -9.45 4.71 -3.28
C PHE A 139 -10.75 5.43 -2.91
N PHE A 140 -11.74 5.38 -3.81
CA PHE A 140 -13.01 6.11 -3.72
C PHE A 140 -13.81 5.69 -2.46
N TYR A 141 -13.31 4.69 -1.73
CA TYR A 141 -13.80 4.18 -0.46
C TYR A 141 -12.66 3.77 0.50
N ALA A 142 -11.41 4.23 0.30
CA ALA A 142 -10.39 3.94 1.32
C ALA A 142 -10.81 4.55 2.64
N THR A 143 -10.82 3.70 3.66
CA THR A 143 -11.20 4.13 4.99
C THR A 143 -10.01 4.84 5.62
N LEU A 144 -10.23 6.06 6.11
CA LEU A 144 -9.30 6.72 7.03
C LEU A 144 -9.59 6.21 8.44
N ILE A 145 -8.62 5.51 9.03
CA ILE A 145 -8.72 4.95 10.38
C ILE A 145 -7.76 5.72 11.30
N ASP A 146 -8.26 6.10 12.47
CA ASP A 146 -7.40 6.57 13.56
C ASP A 146 -6.94 5.38 14.38
N GLY A 147 -5.69 4.96 14.18
CA GLY A 147 -5.07 3.85 14.87
C GLY A 147 -4.99 4.02 16.39
N ARG A 148 -5.16 5.24 16.91
CA ARG A 148 -5.26 5.52 18.36
C ARG A 148 -6.58 5.04 18.96
N THR A 149 -7.56 4.71 18.12
CA THR A 149 -8.91 4.27 18.52
C THR A 149 -9.16 2.77 18.29
N LEU A 150 -8.12 2.02 17.86
CA LEU A 150 -8.14 0.58 17.48
C LEU A 150 -7.58 -0.40 18.53
#